data_AF-A0A816U8S8-F1
#
_entry.id   AF-A0A816U8S8-F1
#
_cell.length_a   1.000
_cell.length_b   1.000
_cell.length_c   1.000
_cell.angle_alpha   90.00
_cell.angle_beta   90.00
_cell.angle_gamma   90.00
#
_symmetry.space_group_name_H-M   'P 1'
#
loop_
_entity.id
_entity.type
_entity.pdbx_description
1 polymer ?
#
loop_
_entity_poly.entity_id
_entity_poly.type
_entity_poly.pdbx_seq_one_letter_code
_entity_poly.pdbx_strand_id
1 'polypeptide(L)'
;IVLVTGGEDARVGPLNTSELYDPSTNMWTTDSSMHFGRFFHTASVLINGNVLVAGGVSDEYHIANTAEFYNPSTENYMPIDKTKNLPSS
;
A
#
# COMPACT_ATOMS: atom_id res chain seq x y z
N ILE A 1 -13.53 -8.09 -3.24
CA ILE A 1 -12.23 -8.08 -2.54
C ILE A 1 -11.96 -6.68 -2.04
N VAL A 2 -11.46 -6.55 -0.80
CA VAL A 2 -11.04 -5.30 -0.18
C VAL A 2 -9.56 -5.42 0.14
N LEU A 3 -8.75 -4.45 -0.31
CA LEU A 3 -7.35 -4.35 0.07
C LEU A 3 -7.25 -3.64 1.42
N VAL A 4 -6.54 -4.25 2.36
CA VAL A 4 -6.09 -3.62 3.60
C VAL A 4 -4.56 -3.57 3.54
N THR A 5 -3.98 -2.39 3.71
CA THR A 5 -2.54 -2.21 3.60
C THR A 5 -2.03 -1.24 4.65
N GLY A 6 -0.83 -1.49 5.15
CA GLY A 6 -0.19 -0.69 6.18
C GLY A 6 -0.84 -0.82 7.56
N GLY A 7 -0.77 0.25 8.34
CA GLY A 7 -1.19 0.26 9.74
C GLY A 7 -0.01 0.35 10.70
N GLU A 8 -0.30 0.26 11.99
CA GLU A 8 0.68 0.37 13.06
C GLU A 8 0.43 -0.73 14.09
N ASP A 9 1.48 -1.48 14.44
CA ASP A 9 1.49 -2.32 15.63
C ASP A 9 2.33 -1.63 16.71
N ALA A 10 1.82 -1.52 17.92
CA ALA A 10 2.49 -0.77 19.00
C ALA A 10 3.88 -1.30 19.39
N ARG A 11 4.24 -2.53 19.00
CA ARG A 11 5.54 -3.15 19.29
C ARG A 11 6.48 -3.13 18.08
N VAL A 12 5.92 -3.15 16.87
CA VAL A 12 6.69 -3.22 15.61
C VAL A 12 6.84 -1.84 14.95
N GLY A 13 5.84 -0.98 15.13
CA GLY A 13 5.73 0.31 14.46
C GLY A 13 4.89 0.21 13.17
N PRO A 14 5.17 1.07 12.17
CA PRO A 14 4.51 1.04 10.86
C PRO A 14 4.62 -0.34 10.21
N LEU A 15 3.50 -0.85 9.70
CA LEU A 15 3.44 -2.11 8.97
C LEU A 15 3.59 -1.87 7.46
N ASN A 16 4.28 -2.78 6.78
CA ASN A 16 4.35 -2.81 5.33
C ASN A 16 3.49 -3.93 4.72
N THR A 17 2.79 -4.70 5.55
CA THR A 17 1.99 -5.84 5.10
C THR A 17 0.73 -5.38 4.38
N SER A 18 0.26 -6.22 3.46
CA SER A 18 -1.06 -6.10 2.85
C SER A 18 -1.82 -7.40 2.98
N GLU A 19 -3.14 -7.29 3.09
CA GLU A 19 -4.06 -8.41 3.18
C GLU A 19 -5.29 -8.12 2.32
N LEU A 20 -5.83 -9.18 1.73
CA LEU A 20 -7.06 -9.14 0.94
C LEU A 20 -8.19 -9.78 1.73
N TYR A 21 -9.26 -9.01 1.94
CA TYR A 21 -10.50 -9.52 2.50
C TYR A 21 -11.49 -9.84 1.38
N ASP A 22 -12.02 -11.07 1.40
CA ASP A 22 -13.14 -11.48 0.56
C ASP A 22 -14.44 -11.53 1.39
N PRO A 23 -15.36 -10.56 1.24
CA PRO A 23 -16.63 -10.56 1.96
C PRO A 23 -17.56 -11.72 1.60
N SER A 24 -17.38 -12.36 0.44
CA SER A 24 -18.25 -13.45 -0.02
C SER A 24 -17.97 -14.77 0.70
N THR A 25 -16.70 -14.97 1.09
CA THR A 25 -16.22 -16.15 1.80
C THR A 25 -15.84 -15.86 3.25
N ASN A 26 -15.81 -14.58 3.63
CA ASN A 26 -15.34 -14.08 4.92
C ASN A 26 -13.92 -14.55 5.27
N MET A 27 -13.05 -14.61 4.26
CA MET A 27 -11.67 -15.04 4.41
C MET A 27 -10.70 -13.88 4.19
N TRP A 28 -9.55 -13.98 4.87
CA TRP A 28 -8.40 -13.10 4.70
C TRP A 28 -7.26 -13.89 4.06
N THR A 29 -6.58 -13.26 3.11
CA THR A 29 -5.39 -13.82 2.45
C THR A 29 -4.26 -12.81 2.55
N THR A 30 -3.09 -13.26 2.97
CA THR A 30 -1.87 -12.43 2.93
C THR A 30 -1.50 -12.12 1.49
N ASP A 31 -1.08 -10.88 1.25
CA ASP A 31 -0.72 -10.37 -0.07
C ASP A 31 0.70 -9.77 -0.03
N SER A 32 1.19 -9.32 -1.18
CA SER A 32 2.48 -8.65 -1.31
C SER A 32 2.59 -7.43 -0.39
N SER A 33 3.76 -7.29 0.22
CA SER A 33 4.07 -6.16 1.09
C SER A 33 4.49 -4.92 0.28
N MET A 34 4.19 -3.75 0.85
CA MET A 34 4.80 -2.48 0.44
C MET A 34 6.32 -2.52 0.65
N HIS A 35 7.02 -1.64 -0.06
CA HIS A 35 8.46 -1.44 0.14
C HIS A 35 8.74 -0.70 1.44
N PHE A 36 7.82 0.16 1.87
CA PHE A 36 7.96 0.95 3.09
C PHE A 36 6.74 0.75 3.99
N GLY A 37 6.98 0.46 5.27
CA GLY A 37 5.92 0.44 6.27
C GLY A 37 5.28 1.82 6.40
N ARG A 38 3.95 1.88 6.56
CA ARG A 38 3.26 3.17 6.73
C ARG A 38 1.92 3.08 7.45
N PHE A 39 1.62 4.10 8.25
CA PHE A 39 0.30 4.38 8.82
C PHE A 39 -0.10 5.85 8.58
N PHE A 40 -1.37 6.20 8.80
CA PHE A 40 -1.94 7.51 8.43
C PHE A 40 -1.72 7.91 6.96
N HIS A 41 -1.51 6.95 6.07
CA HIS A 41 -1.39 7.16 4.64
C HIS A 41 -2.79 7.22 4.01
N THR A 42 -2.86 7.60 2.73
CA THR A 42 -4.08 7.47 1.93
C THR A 42 -3.93 6.36 0.90
N ALA A 43 -5.00 5.61 0.65
CA ALA A 43 -5.11 4.66 -0.45
C ALA A 43 -6.25 5.10 -1.39
N SER A 44 -5.95 5.28 -2.67
CA SER A 44 -6.93 5.74 -3.68
C SER A 44 -6.94 4.83 -4.89
N VAL A 45 -8.11 4.32 -5.27
CA VAL A 45 -8.29 3.54 -6.49
C VAL A 45 -8.25 4.46 -7.70
N LEU A 46 -7.44 4.13 -8.69
CA LEU A 46 -7.30 4.84 -9.96
C LEU A 46 -8.23 4.26 -11.02
N ILE A 47 -8.43 5.01 -12.11
CA ILE A 47 -9.34 4.62 -13.20
C ILE A 47 -8.94 3.29 -13.88
N ASN A 48 -7.65 2.95 -13.87
CA ASN A 48 -7.12 1.71 -14.42
C ASN A 48 -7.19 0.52 -13.44
N GLY A 49 -7.76 0.71 -12.25
CA GLY A 49 -7.88 -0.33 -11.22
C GLY A 49 -6.68 -0.48 -10.29
N ASN A 50 -5.56 0.23 -10.54
CA ASN A 50 -4.44 0.27 -9.59
C ASN A 50 -4.81 1.09 -8.35
N VAL A 51 -4.11 0.86 -7.25
CA VAL A 51 -4.26 1.63 -6.01
C VAL A 51 -3.02 2.47 -5.79
N LEU A 52 -3.19 3.79 -5.67
CA LEU A 52 -2.14 4.70 -5.21
C LEU A 52 -2.13 4.73 -3.69
N VAL A 53 -1.01 4.35 -3.09
CA VAL A 53 -0.76 4.47 -1.65
C VAL A 53 0.27 5.58 -1.44
N ALA A 54 -0.11 6.64 -0.73
CA ALA A 54 0.71 7.86 -0.65
C ALA A 54 0.80 8.43 0.77
N GLY A 55 1.99 8.93 1.10
CA GLY A 55 2.24 9.68 2.33
C GLY A 55 2.11 8.84 3.60
N GLY A 56 1.70 9.49 4.67
CA GLY A 56 1.61 8.92 6.01
C GLY A 56 2.91 9.04 6.80
N VAL A 57 3.08 8.15 7.76
CA VAL A 57 4.24 8.05 8.64
C VAL A 57 4.89 6.68 8.41
N SER A 58 6.17 6.68 8.06
CA SER A 58 6.95 5.48 7.80
C SER A 58 7.87 5.12 8.97
N ASP A 59 8.80 4.20 8.72
CA ASP A 59 9.79 3.74 9.70
C ASP A 59 10.49 4.90 10.43
N GLU A 60 10.78 4.64 11.71
CA GLU A 60 11.32 5.63 12.67
C GLU A 60 10.42 6.87 12.85
N TYR A 61 9.13 6.76 12.51
CA TYR A 61 8.13 7.84 12.59
C TYR A 61 8.42 9.05 11.70
N HIS A 62 9.19 8.85 10.64
CA HIS A 62 9.41 9.89 9.64
C HIS A 62 8.16 10.13 8.79
N ILE A 63 7.94 11.38 8.41
CA ILE A 63 6.91 11.72 7.43
C ILE A 63 7.29 11.06 6.10
N ALA A 64 6.44 10.18 5.61
CA ALA A 64 6.66 9.50 4.35
C ALA A 64 6.47 10.50 3.21
N ASN A 65 7.57 10.88 2.55
CA ASN A 65 7.55 11.64 1.31
C ASN A 65 7.56 10.71 0.08
N THR A 66 7.06 9.48 0.22
CA THR A 66 7.02 8.45 -0.82
C THR A 66 5.58 8.07 -1.17
N ALA A 67 5.42 7.44 -2.33
CA ALA A 67 4.18 6.81 -2.74
C ALA A 67 4.48 5.54 -3.54
N GLU A 68 3.53 4.62 -3.60
CA GLU A 68 3.65 3.33 -4.28
C GLU A 68 2.34 3.01 -5.01
N PHE A 69 2.44 2.34 -6.16
CA PHE A 69 1.29 1.75 -6.82
C PHE A 69 1.18 0.28 -6.44
N TYR A 70 -0.01 -0.14 -6.03
CA TYR A 70 -0.38 -1.54 -6.00
C TYR A 70 -1.16 -1.90 -7.27
N ASN A 71 -0.72 -2.96 -7.94
CA ASN A 71 -1.45 -3.54 -9.08
C ASN A 71 -2.13 -4.85 -8.63
N PRO A 72 -3.47 -4.85 -8.47
CA PRO A 72 -4.20 -6.05 -8.04
C PRO A 72 -4.16 -7.22 -9.03
N SER A 73 -3.87 -6.98 -10.31
CA SER A 73 -3.80 -8.05 -11.32
C SER A 73 -2.49 -8.83 -11.27
N THR A 74 -1.45 -8.24 -10.68
CA THR A 74 -0.12 -8.85 -10.53
C THR A 74 0.29 -9.00 -9.08
N GLU A 75 -0.57 -8.61 -8.13
CA GLU A 75 -0.33 -8.64 -6.68
C GLU A 75 1.04 -8.05 -6.34
N ASN A 76 1.33 -6.82 -6.81
CA ASN A 76 2.66 -6.23 -6.68
C ASN A 76 2.62 -4.73 -6.38
N TYR A 77 3.60 -4.28 -5.59
CA TYR A 77 3.88 -2.88 -5.31
C TYR A 77 5.00 -2.34 -6.20
N MET A 78 4.86 -1.11 -6.67
CA MET A 78 5.89 -0.39 -7.41
C MET A 78 6.11 0.99 -6.79
N PRO A 79 7.32 1.30 -6.28
CA PRO A 79 7.64 2.63 -5.77
C PRO A 79 7.54 3.70 -6.85
N ILE A 80 6.92 4.83 -6.50
CA ILE A 80 6.86 6.00 -7.36
C ILE A 80 8.10 6.85 -7.09
N ASP A 81 9.03 6.80 -8.04
CA ASP A 81 10.18 7.68 -8.06
C ASP A 81 9.72 9.08 -8.52
N LYS A 82 9.77 10.06 -7.62
CA LYS A 82 9.40 11.46 -7.91
C LYS A 82 10.21 12.10 -9.04
N THR A 83 11.36 11.52 -9.39
CA THR A 83 12.23 12.00 -10.47
C THR A 83 11.92 11.36 -11.82
N LYS A 84 11.05 10.35 -11.87
CA LYS A 84 10.61 9.68 -13.09
C LYS A 84 9.14 10.02 -13.32
N ASN A 85 8.81 10.42 -14.54
CA ASN A 85 7.41 10.59 -14.94
C ASN A 85 6.64 9.30 -14.64
N LEU A 86 5.43 9.45 -14.12
CA LEU A 86 4.49 8.35 -13.88
C LEU A 86 4.46 7.45 -15.13
N PRO A 87 4.58 6.11 -15.00
CA PRO A 87 4.45 5.23 -16.15
C PRO A 87 3.10 5.50 -16.80
N SER A 88 3.14 5.89 -18.08
CA SER A 88 1.95 6.17 -18.87
C SER A 88 1.11 4.89 -18.97
N SER A 89 -0.20 5.07 -18.73
CA SER A 89 -1.27 4.06 -18.83
C SER A 89 -1.19 3.17 -20.05
#